data_AF-A0A928K4M8-F1
#
_entry.id   AF-A0A928K4M8-F1
#
_cell.length_a   1.000
_cell.length_b   1.000
_cell.length_c   1.000
_cell.angle_alpha   90.00
_cell.angle_beta   90.00
_cell.angle_gamma   90.00
#
_symmetry.space_group_name_H-M   'P 1'
#
loop_
_entity.id
_entity.type
_entity.pdbx_description
1 polymer ?
#
loop_
_entity_poly.entity_id
_entity_poly.type
_entity_poly.pdbx_seq_one_letter_code
_entity_poly.pdbx_strand_id
1 'polypeptide(L)'
;MFLYHYYDRKLEPFLNLSDLPREEAEAVLENIRKTKPDAQCAQRDADYMFRRRMYEDIIRKEFIKKGGIVQRSSPHYMVVEHSPWLSTWFEDCAHIRIPVDEFDLRTVSFTYGDSFPTFSPWPRDDDWKEYRRQLYTYDEILKIIEKYGLPQDWNDDGKHGPERYVEAHIWSDETIDRYRGQHNA
;
A
#
# COMPACT_ATOMS: atom_id res chain seq x y z
N MET A 1 0.98 -9.65 14.48
CA MET A 1 1.27 -9.20 13.11
C MET A 1 1.81 -7.79 13.18
N PHE A 2 2.81 -7.46 12.37
CA PHE A 2 3.36 -6.11 12.25
C PHE A 2 3.02 -5.50 10.89
N LEU A 3 2.87 -4.19 10.85
CA LEU A 3 2.74 -3.42 9.61
C LEU A 3 4.04 -2.66 9.34
N TYR A 4 4.52 -2.74 8.10
CA TYR A 4 5.74 -2.10 7.65
C TYR A 4 5.43 -1.00 6.64
N HIS A 5 6.05 0.16 6.82
CA HIS A 5 6.06 1.23 5.82
C HIS A 5 7.48 1.40 5.30
N TYR A 6 7.67 1.21 3.99
CA TYR A 6 8.95 1.38 3.33
C TYR A 6 9.03 2.76 2.68
N TYR A 7 10.17 3.42 2.83
CA TYR A 7 10.42 4.74 2.27
C TYR A 7 11.92 4.96 2.03
N ASP A 8 12.25 6.04 1.33
CA ASP A 8 13.64 6.48 1.13
C ASP A 8 14.07 7.30 2.34
N ARG A 9 15.14 6.89 3.03
CA ARG A 9 15.66 7.54 4.25
C ARG A 9 15.97 9.03 4.07
N LYS A 10 16.21 9.48 2.85
CA LYS A 10 16.46 10.89 2.52
C LYS A 10 15.18 11.74 2.53
N LEU A 11 14.01 11.10 2.64
CA LEU A 11 12.69 11.72 2.67
C LEU A 11 11.98 11.43 4.00
N GLU A 12 10.94 12.21 4.28
CA GLU A 12 10.05 11.92 5.39
C GLU A 12 9.20 10.66 5.10
N PRO A 13 8.92 9.83 6.13
CA PRO A 13 8.02 8.69 5.98
C PRO A 13 6.57 9.15 5.76
N PHE A 14 5.76 8.28 5.15
CA PHE A 14 4.33 8.48 4.91
C PHE A 14 3.99 9.73 4.07
N LEU A 15 4.89 10.11 3.15
CA LEU A 15 4.54 11.06 2.08
C LEU A 15 3.65 10.36 1.05
N ASN A 16 2.53 11.00 0.69
CA ASN A 16 1.54 10.42 -0.21
C ASN A 16 1.22 11.37 -1.37
N LEU A 17 1.40 10.89 -2.61
CA LEU A 17 1.05 11.63 -3.82
C LEU A 17 -0.45 11.98 -3.89
N SER A 18 -1.31 11.19 -3.26
CA SER A 18 -2.76 11.41 -3.27
C SER A 18 -3.20 12.52 -2.33
N ASP A 19 -2.34 12.97 -1.41
CA ASP A 19 -2.59 14.14 -0.56
C ASP A 19 -2.25 15.46 -1.28
N LEU A 20 -1.57 15.39 -2.43
CA LEU A 20 -1.21 16.56 -3.23
C LEU A 20 -2.28 16.90 -4.29
N PRO A 21 -2.42 18.17 -4.68
CA PRO A 21 -3.08 18.57 -5.92
C PRO A 21 -2.52 17.81 -7.12
N ARG A 22 -3.32 17.68 -8.19
CA ARG A 22 -2.95 16.87 -9.36
C ARG A 22 -1.65 17.35 -9.99
N GLU A 23 -1.54 18.65 -10.21
CA GLU A 23 -0.42 19.31 -10.87
C GLU A 23 0.87 19.13 -10.05
N GLU A 24 0.77 19.21 -8.72
CA GLU A 24 1.90 18.99 -7.81
C GLU A 24 2.34 17.52 -7.79
N ALA A 25 1.39 16.57 -7.74
CA ALA A 25 1.71 15.15 -7.80
C ALA A 25 2.39 14.77 -9.13
N GLU A 26 1.92 15.33 -10.25
CA GLU A 26 2.54 15.14 -11.57
C GLU A 26 3.96 15.74 -11.62
N ALA A 27 4.17 16.93 -11.03
CA ALA A 27 5.49 17.53 -10.92
C ALA A 27 6.46 16.70 -10.06
N VAL A 28 5.98 16.12 -8.95
CA VAL A 28 6.78 15.21 -8.11
C VAL A 28 7.19 13.96 -8.87
N LEU A 29 6.26 13.32 -9.58
CA LEU A 29 6.56 12.14 -10.41
C LEU A 29 7.58 12.47 -11.51
N GLU A 30 7.44 13.62 -12.15
CA GLU A 30 8.39 14.07 -13.18
C GLU A 30 9.78 14.35 -12.60
N ASN A 31 9.85 14.94 -11.41
CA ASN A 31 11.11 15.13 -10.71
C ASN A 31 11.77 13.78 -10.34
N ILE A 32 11.00 12.80 -9.87
CA ILE A 32 11.49 11.44 -9.57
C ILE A 32 12.06 10.80 -10.84
N ARG A 33 11.36 10.88 -11.99
CA ARG A 33 11.86 10.34 -13.26
C ARG A 33 13.22 10.92 -13.66
N LYS A 34 13.44 12.21 -13.41
CA LYS A 34 14.70 12.89 -13.75
C LYS A 34 15.83 12.60 -12.77
N THR A 35 15.51 12.53 -11.48
CA THR A 35 16.51 12.50 -10.40
C THR A 35 16.83 11.10 -9.91
N LYS A 36 15.91 10.15 -10.07
CA LYS A 36 16.01 8.76 -9.60
C LYS A 36 15.49 7.78 -10.66
N PRO A 37 16.07 7.74 -11.87
CA PRO A 37 15.55 6.96 -12.99
C PRO A 37 15.50 5.44 -12.71
N ASP A 38 16.38 4.96 -11.83
CA ASP A 38 16.47 3.54 -11.46
C ASP A 38 15.46 3.13 -10.38
N ALA A 39 14.80 4.08 -9.72
CA ALA A 39 13.80 3.78 -8.70
C ALA A 39 12.50 3.24 -9.32
N GLN A 40 11.83 2.32 -8.63
CA GLN A 40 10.57 1.73 -9.11
C GLN A 40 9.50 2.78 -9.42
N CYS A 41 9.47 3.88 -8.65
CA CYS A 41 8.54 5.00 -8.83
C CYS A 41 8.75 5.76 -10.15
N ALA A 42 9.96 5.76 -10.73
CA ALA A 42 10.24 6.43 -12.00
C ALA A 42 9.56 5.73 -13.20
N GLN A 43 9.20 4.45 -13.05
CA GLN A 43 8.54 3.66 -14.11
C GLN A 43 7.03 3.93 -14.21
N ARG A 44 6.46 4.79 -13.36
CA ARG A 44 5.02 5.12 -13.36
C ARG A 44 4.66 5.92 -14.61
N ASP A 45 3.62 5.49 -15.31
CA ASP A 45 3.11 6.17 -16.51
C ASP A 45 2.32 7.47 -16.19
N ALA A 46 1.87 8.16 -17.24
CA ALA A 46 1.13 9.42 -17.11
C ALA A 46 -0.25 9.26 -16.45
N ASP A 47 -0.88 8.09 -16.59
CA ASP A 47 -2.21 7.79 -16.05
C ASP A 47 -2.17 7.23 -14.63
N TYR A 48 -0.98 7.07 -14.05
CA TYR A 48 -0.78 6.48 -12.73
C TYR A 48 -1.63 7.18 -11.66
N MET A 49 -1.60 8.52 -11.59
CA MET A 49 -2.34 9.27 -10.56
C MET A 49 -3.86 9.17 -10.75
N PHE A 50 -4.33 9.11 -11.99
CA PHE A 50 -5.75 8.88 -12.28
C PHE A 50 -6.19 7.51 -11.75
N ARG A 51 -5.44 6.45 -12.09
CA ARG A 51 -5.74 5.09 -11.63
C ARG A 51 -5.62 4.94 -10.12
N ARG A 52 -4.59 5.55 -9.51
CA ARG A 52 -4.39 5.56 -8.05
C ARG A 52 -5.63 6.07 -7.32
N ARG A 53 -6.09 7.27 -7.68
CA ARG A 53 -7.27 7.89 -7.05
C ARG A 53 -8.55 7.10 -7.31
N MET A 54 -8.70 6.51 -8.49
CA MET A 54 -9.82 5.64 -8.81
C MET A 54 -9.84 4.39 -7.91
N TYR A 55 -8.70 3.72 -7.71
CA TYR A 55 -8.61 2.55 -6.84
C TYR A 55 -8.79 2.92 -5.37
N GLU A 56 -8.20 4.03 -4.91
CA GLU A 56 -8.42 4.55 -3.55
C GLU A 56 -9.90 4.81 -3.26
N ASP A 57 -10.65 5.36 -4.23
CA ASP A 57 -12.10 5.56 -4.10
C ASP A 57 -12.87 4.23 -4.02
N ILE A 58 -12.49 3.23 -4.81
CA ILE A 58 -13.05 1.88 -4.73
C ILE A 58 -12.80 1.28 -3.34
N ILE A 59 -11.55 1.29 -2.87
CA ILE A 59 -11.16 0.76 -1.56
C ILE A 59 -11.92 1.47 -0.44
N ARG A 60 -11.98 2.81 -0.47
CA ARG A 60 -12.76 3.61 0.48
C ARG A 60 -14.22 3.15 0.52
N LYS A 61 -14.87 3.05 -0.64
CA LYS A 61 -16.29 2.67 -0.73
C LYS A 61 -16.53 1.25 -0.22
N GLU A 62 -15.69 0.29 -0.59
CA GLU A 62 -15.78 -1.08 -0.11
C GLU A 62 -15.52 -1.17 1.39
N PHE A 63 -14.61 -0.36 1.93
CA PHE A 63 -14.33 -0.36 3.36
C PHE A 63 -15.50 0.18 4.17
N ILE A 64 -16.09 1.30 3.73
CA ILE A 64 -17.28 1.89 4.36
C ILE A 64 -18.46 0.90 4.34
N LYS A 65 -18.67 0.18 3.23
CA LYS A 65 -19.71 -0.87 3.14
C LYS A 65 -19.53 -1.98 4.17
N LYS A 66 -18.29 -2.28 4.56
CA LYS A 66 -17.94 -3.25 5.60
C LYS A 66 -17.96 -2.68 7.03
N GLY A 67 -18.40 -1.43 7.21
CA GLY A 67 -18.43 -0.75 8.51
C GLY A 67 -17.09 -0.16 8.94
N GLY A 68 -16.12 -0.06 8.02
CA GLY A 68 -14.84 0.61 8.26
C GLY A 68 -15.00 2.11 8.50
N ILE A 69 -14.09 2.67 9.28
CA ILE A 69 -14.05 4.08 9.66
C ILE A 69 -12.95 4.76 8.83
N VAL A 70 -13.35 5.74 8.02
CA VAL A 70 -12.45 6.53 7.18
C VAL A 70 -12.31 7.94 7.73
N GLN A 71 -11.11 8.31 8.18
CA GLN A 71 -10.82 9.63 8.77
C GLN A 71 -9.92 10.50 7.86
N ARG A 72 -9.38 9.95 6.78
CA ARG A 72 -8.51 10.64 5.81
C ARG A 72 -9.04 10.57 4.37
N SER A 73 -8.56 11.46 3.50
CA SER A 73 -8.85 11.50 2.04
C SER A 73 -8.14 10.40 1.24
N SER A 74 -6.92 10.04 1.65
CA SER A 74 -6.17 8.92 1.08
C SER A 74 -5.56 8.10 2.22
N PRO A 75 -5.42 6.78 2.04
CA PRO A 75 -4.85 5.95 3.10
C PRO A 75 -3.33 6.12 3.16
N HIS A 76 -2.77 5.95 4.35
CA HIS A 76 -1.35 5.62 4.45
C HIS A 76 -1.16 4.16 4.04
N TYR A 77 -0.15 3.92 3.21
CA TYR A 77 0.14 2.58 2.70
C TYR A 77 1.19 1.90 3.58
N MET A 78 0.84 0.71 4.07
CA MET A 78 1.73 -0.19 4.78
C MET A 78 1.57 -1.60 4.21
N VAL A 79 2.42 -2.53 4.64
CA VAL A 79 2.33 -3.94 4.27
C VAL A 79 2.40 -4.84 5.49
N VAL A 80 1.72 -5.97 5.43
CA VAL A 80 1.76 -6.98 6.49
C VAL A 80 3.09 -7.69 6.46
N GLU A 81 3.77 -7.72 7.60
CA GLU A 81 5.11 -8.30 7.81
C GLU A 81 6.18 -7.74 6.84
N HIS A 82 7.41 -8.22 6.98
CA HIS A 82 8.53 -7.73 6.18
C HIS A 82 8.46 -8.27 4.74
N SER A 83 8.64 -7.41 3.74
CA SER A 83 8.77 -7.75 2.31
C SER A 83 10.20 -7.49 1.81
N PRO A 84 10.96 -8.55 1.45
CA PRO A 84 12.29 -8.40 0.83
C PRO A 84 12.21 -7.61 -0.49
N TRP A 85 11.22 -7.90 -1.33
CA TRP A 85 11.06 -7.21 -2.61
C TRP A 85 10.85 -5.69 -2.46
N LEU A 86 9.98 -5.23 -1.54
CA LEU A 86 9.75 -3.78 -1.33
C LEU A 86 10.98 -3.05 -0.78
N SER A 87 11.88 -3.78 -0.12
CA SER A 87 13.14 -3.22 0.37
C SER A 87 14.08 -2.80 -0.77
N THR A 88 13.84 -3.27 -2.00
CA THR A 88 14.64 -2.95 -3.18
C THR A 88 14.12 -1.74 -3.97
N TRP A 89 12.98 -1.17 -3.58
CA TRP A 89 12.32 -0.08 -4.32
C TRP A 89 12.98 1.30 -4.17
N PHE A 90 13.85 1.47 -3.17
CA PHE A 90 14.46 2.75 -2.81
C PHE A 90 15.97 2.64 -2.79
N GLU A 91 16.67 3.70 -3.20
CA GLU A 91 18.15 3.75 -3.19
C GLU A 91 18.74 3.62 -1.78
N ASP A 92 18.15 4.33 -0.81
CA ASP A 92 18.48 4.25 0.62
C ASP A 92 17.21 3.84 1.38
N CYS A 93 16.88 2.55 1.29
CA CYS A 93 15.68 2.03 1.90
C CYS A 93 15.74 2.09 3.43
N ALA A 94 14.69 2.63 4.02
CA ALA A 94 14.38 2.53 5.43
C ALA A 94 12.94 2.03 5.61
N HIS A 95 12.62 1.58 6.82
CA HIS A 95 11.28 1.15 7.15
C HIS A 95 10.87 1.55 8.57
N ILE A 96 9.57 1.79 8.75
CA ILE A 96 8.92 1.89 10.05
C ILE A 96 8.12 0.62 10.26
N ARG A 97 8.24 0.03 11.47
CA ARG A 97 7.50 -1.16 11.87
C ARG A 97 6.61 -0.85 13.06
N ILE A 98 5.31 -1.07 12.91
CA ILE A 98 4.30 -0.79 13.94
C ILE A 98 3.53 -2.08 14.24
N PRO A 99 3.38 -2.48 15.52
CA PRO A 99 2.48 -3.56 15.91
C PRO A 99 1.04 -3.27 15.44
N VAL A 100 0.34 -4.24 14.86
CA VAL A 100 -1.01 -3.98 14.31
C VAL A 100 -2.04 -3.61 15.40
N ASP A 101 -1.82 -4.07 16.63
CA ASP A 101 -2.63 -3.79 17.82
C ASP A 101 -2.49 -2.35 18.33
N GLU A 102 -1.53 -1.58 17.81
CA GLU A 102 -1.44 -0.14 18.06
C GLU A 102 -2.40 0.72 17.21
N PHE A 103 -3.07 0.11 16.23
CA PHE A 103 -4.07 0.77 15.38
C PHE A 103 -5.49 0.46 15.88
N ASP A 104 -6.41 1.43 15.70
CA ASP A 104 -7.84 1.09 15.66
C ASP A 104 -8.09 0.29 14.38
N LEU A 105 -8.26 -1.03 14.50
CA LEU A 105 -8.43 -1.94 13.37
C LEU A 105 -9.69 -1.65 12.53
N ARG A 106 -10.65 -0.88 13.06
CA ARG A 106 -11.79 -0.38 12.29
C ARG A 106 -11.39 0.70 11.28
N THR A 107 -10.18 1.26 11.39
CA THR A 107 -9.60 2.24 10.46
C THR A 107 -8.58 1.61 9.51
N VAL A 108 -8.40 0.29 9.53
CA VAL A 108 -7.45 -0.43 8.69
C VAL A 108 -8.16 -1.41 7.76
N SER A 109 -7.90 -1.29 6.46
CA SER A 109 -8.35 -2.25 5.45
C SER A 109 -7.18 -2.94 4.76
N PHE A 110 -7.44 -4.06 4.09
CA PHE A 110 -6.39 -4.86 3.47
C PHE A 110 -6.80 -5.38 2.08
N THR A 111 -5.81 -5.53 1.21
CA THR A 111 -5.91 -6.36 0.01
C THR A 111 -4.83 -7.43 0.03
N TYR A 112 -5.18 -8.63 -0.44
CA TYR A 112 -4.21 -9.70 -0.60
C TYR A 112 -3.47 -9.50 -1.94
N GLY A 113 -2.38 -8.75 -1.89
CA GLY A 113 -1.72 -8.17 -3.06
C GLY A 113 -1.83 -6.65 -3.11
N ASP A 114 -1.10 -6.05 -4.05
CA ASP A 114 -1.19 -4.64 -4.40
C ASP A 114 -2.62 -4.29 -4.86
N SER A 115 -3.16 -3.16 -4.41
CA SER A 115 -4.52 -2.73 -4.78
C SER A 115 -4.70 -2.47 -6.29
N PHE A 116 -3.65 -2.08 -7.02
CA PHE A 116 -3.71 -1.82 -8.46
C PHE A 116 -4.09 -3.07 -9.26
N PRO A 117 -3.35 -4.20 -9.18
CA PRO A 117 -3.79 -5.42 -9.82
C PRO A 117 -5.12 -5.87 -9.21
N THR A 118 -5.30 -5.83 -7.88
CA THR A 118 -6.51 -6.29 -7.15
C THR A 118 -7.81 -5.72 -7.72
N PHE A 119 -7.84 -4.42 -8.02
CA PHE A 119 -9.03 -3.73 -8.52
C PHE A 119 -8.96 -3.33 -10.00
N SER A 120 -7.94 -3.77 -10.73
CA SER A 120 -7.85 -3.54 -12.17
C SER A 120 -9.14 -4.00 -12.88
N PRO A 121 -9.78 -3.12 -13.69
CA PRO A 121 -11.01 -3.45 -14.39
C PRO A 121 -10.74 -4.33 -15.63
N TRP A 122 -9.50 -4.36 -16.10
CA TRP A 122 -9.09 -5.12 -17.27
C TRP A 122 -9.10 -6.63 -16.97
N PRO A 123 -9.57 -7.47 -17.90
CA PRO A 123 -9.51 -8.93 -17.75
C PRO A 123 -8.09 -9.42 -17.48
N ARG A 124 -7.96 -10.37 -16.57
CA ARG A 124 -6.69 -11.01 -16.23
C ARG A 124 -6.85 -12.53 -16.14
N ASP A 125 -5.78 -13.25 -16.46
CA ASP A 125 -5.74 -14.73 -16.36
C ASP A 125 -5.91 -15.23 -14.92
N ASP A 126 -5.74 -14.34 -13.95
CA ASP A 126 -5.81 -14.61 -12.53
C ASP A 126 -7.13 -14.13 -11.88
N ASP A 127 -8.11 -13.66 -12.67
CA ASP A 127 -9.42 -13.16 -12.20
C ASP A 127 -10.28 -14.23 -11.49
N TRP A 128 -9.92 -15.52 -11.61
CA TRP A 128 -10.58 -16.62 -10.89
C TRP A 128 -10.14 -16.73 -9.42
N LYS A 129 -9.04 -16.08 -9.02
CA LYS A 129 -8.55 -16.12 -7.64
C LYS A 129 -9.54 -15.42 -6.71
N GLU A 130 -9.86 -16.02 -5.57
CA GLU A 130 -10.94 -15.54 -4.69
C GLU A 130 -10.68 -14.15 -4.09
N TYR A 131 -9.42 -13.74 -4.02
CA TYR A 131 -9.01 -12.45 -3.49
C TYR A 131 -8.98 -11.31 -4.53
N ARG A 132 -9.33 -11.60 -5.79
CA ARG A 132 -9.53 -10.59 -6.82
C ARG A 132 -10.73 -9.72 -6.48
N ARG A 133 -10.57 -8.40 -6.64
CA ARG A 133 -11.63 -7.42 -6.39
C ARG A 133 -12.26 -7.52 -4.99
N GLN A 134 -11.50 -8.02 -4.02
CA GLN A 134 -11.91 -8.12 -2.63
C GLN A 134 -11.14 -7.12 -1.79
N LEU A 135 -11.86 -6.55 -0.82
CA LEU A 135 -11.28 -5.80 0.29
C LEU A 135 -11.57 -6.55 1.59
N TYR A 136 -10.60 -6.57 2.49
CA TYR A 136 -10.68 -7.29 3.75
C TYR A 136 -10.57 -6.35 4.94
N THR A 137 -11.37 -6.64 5.97
CA THR A 137 -11.14 -6.18 7.35
C THR A 137 -10.04 -7.01 8.00
N TYR A 138 -9.59 -6.62 9.20
CA TYR A 138 -8.55 -7.35 9.94
C TYR A 138 -8.89 -8.84 10.14
N ASP A 139 -10.09 -9.17 10.62
CA ASP A 139 -10.45 -10.56 10.87
C ASP A 139 -10.62 -11.37 9.57
N GLU A 140 -10.97 -10.71 8.47
CA GLU A 140 -11.09 -11.37 7.17
C GLU A 140 -9.72 -11.64 6.54
N ILE A 141 -8.78 -10.68 6.61
CA ILE A 141 -7.45 -10.88 6.00
C ILE A 141 -6.66 -11.98 6.70
N LEU A 142 -6.83 -12.15 8.01
CA LEU A 142 -6.20 -13.26 8.74
C LEU A 142 -6.59 -14.62 8.18
N LYS A 143 -7.85 -14.80 7.78
CA LYS A 143 -8.34 -16.06 7.18
C LYS A 143 -7.75 -16.30 5.80
N ILE A 144 -7.56 -15.23 5.02
CA ILE A 144 -6.93 -15.32 3.69
C ILE A 144 -5.44 -15.66 3.83
N ILE A 145 -4.74 -15.02 4.76
CA ILE A 145 -3.34 -15.32 5.07
C ILE A 145 -3.19 -16.75 5.60
N GLU A 146 -4.10 -17.22 6.46
CA GLU A 146 -4.09 -18.61 6.93
C GLU A 146 -4.25 -19.61 5.77
N LYS A 147 -5.11 -19.29 4.79
CA LYS A 147 -5.40 -20.16 3.66
C LYS A 147 -4.28 -20.20 2.61
N TYR A 148 -3.65 -19.07 2.31
CA TYR A 148 -2.69 -18.95 1.20
C TYR A 148 -1.26 -18.65 1.63
N GLY A 149 -1.02 -18.36 2.91
CA GLY A 149 0.26 -17.85 3.40
C GLY A 149 0.47 -16.37 3.09
N LEU A 150 1.68 -15.89 3.31
CA LEU A 150 2.09 -14.53 2.96
C LEU A 150 2.72 -14.51 1.56
N PRO A 151 2.30 -13.62 0.63
CA PRO A 151 2.87 -13.58 -0.72
C PRO A 151 4.38 -13.33 -0.76
N GLN A 152 4.92 -12.62 0.23
CA GLN A 152 6.37 -12.44 0.39
C GLN A 152 7.13 -13.73 0.75
N ASP A 153 6.45 -14.79 1.17
CA ASP A 153 7.07 -16.08 1.46
C ASP A 153 6.98 -17.02 0.24
N TRP A 154 5.83 -17.07 -0.44
CA TRP A 154 5.60 -18.02 -1.54
C TRP A 154 5.76 -17.43 -2.95
N ASN A 155 5.83 -16.09 -3.10
CA ASN A 155 5.92 -15.40 -4.39
C ASN A 155 6.70 -14.08 -4.33
N ASP A 156 7.76 -14.00 -3.53
CA ASP A 156 8.64 -12.81 -3.46
C ASP A 156 9.23 -12.43 -4.83
N ASP A 157 9.50 -13.42 -5.69
CA ASP A 157 10.00 -13.23 -7.04
C ASP A 157 8.92 -12.90 -8.09
N GLY A 158 7.64 -12.96 -7.70
CA GLY A 158 6.45 -12.66 -8.50
C GLY A 158 6.20 -13.57 -9.71
N LYS A 159 6.77 -14.78 -9.75
CA LYS A 159 6.53 -15.74 -10.84
C LYS A 159 5.10 -16.30 -10.87
N HIS A 160 4.38 -16.27 -9.75
CA HIS A 160 3.06 -16.88 -9.58
C HIS A 160 1.89 -15.86 -9.62
N GLY A 161 2.19 -14.63 -10.05
CA GLY A 161 1.23 -13.55 -10.15
C GLY A 161 1.75 -12.25 -9.54
N PRO A 162 0.92 -11.20 -9.54
CA PRO A 162 1.32 -9.89 -9.06
C PRO A 162 1.37 -9.78 -7.52
N GLU A 163 0.80 -10.74 -6.80
CA GLU A 163 0.79 -10.75 -5.33
C GLU A 163 2.20 -11.01 -4.79
N ARG A 164 2.85 -9.98 -4.23
CA ARG A 164 4.17 -10.10 -3.58
C ARG A 164 4.17 -9.69 -2.11
N TYR A 165 3.07 -9.12 -1.65
CA TYR A 165 2.84 -8.70 -0.28
C TYR A 165 1.33 -8.58 -0.03
N VAL A 166 0.91 -8.51 1.24
CA VAL A 166 -0.45 -8.08 1.61
C VAL A 166 -0.39 -6.58 1.92
N GLU A 167 -1.17 -5.79 1.19
CA GLU A 167 -1.23 -4.33 1.36
C GLU A 167 -2.23 -3.98 2.46
N ALA A 168 -1.84 -3.04 3.33
CA ALA A 168 -2.67 -2.46 4.37
C ALA A 168 -2.89 -0.97 4.08
N HIS A 169 -4.14 -0.53 4.19
CA HIS A 169 -4.56 0.86 4.01
C HIS A 169 -4.98 1.42 5.37
N ILE A 170 -4.23 2.39 5.89
CA ILE A 170 -4.51 3.04 7.18
C ILE A 170 -5.29 4.33 6.92
N TRP A 171 -6.52 4.39 7.42
CA TRP A 171 -7.44 5.50 7.18
C TRP A 171 -7.49 6.53 8.31
N SER A 172 -6.52 6.50 9.24
CA SER A 172 -6.36 7.42 10.37
C SER A 172 -4.90 7.84 10.54
N ASP A 173 -4.66 9.05 11.03
CA ASP A 173 -3.32 9.52 11.41
C ASP A 173 -2.93 9.17 12.84
N GLU A 174 -3.88 8.80 13.70
CA GLU A 174 -3.68 8.74 15.15
C GLU A 174 -2.44 7.94 15.55
N THR A 175 -2.30 6.73 15.00
CA THR A 175 -1.11 5.89 15.22
C THR A 175 0.09 6.39 14.44
N ILE A 176 -0.09 6.79 13.18
CA ILE A 176 1.00 7.19 12.26
C ILE A 176 1.77 8.41 12.78
N ASP A 177 1.08 9.40 13.33
CA ASP A 177 1.69 10.64 13.83
C ASP A 177 2.64 10.39 15.01
N ARG A 178 2.43 9.30 15.79
CA ARG A 178 3.36 8.90 16.86
C ARG A 178 4.73 8.45 16.32
N TYR A 179 4.79 8.00 15.07
CA TYR A 179 6.00 7.46 14.43
C TYR A 179 6.66 8.43 13.44
N ARG A 180 5.90 9.38 12.88
CA ARG A 180 6.45 10.43 11.99
C ARG A 180 7.51 11.30 12.68
N GLY A 181 7.29 11.66 13.94
CA GLY A 181 8.17 12.55 14.70
C GLY A 181 9.45 11.91 15.28
N GLN A 182 9.57 10.58 15.25
CA GLN A 182 10.72 9.87 15.84
C GLN A 182 11.93 9.78 14.89
N HIS A 183 11.80 10.28 13.66
CA HIS A 183 12.82 10.16 12.61
C HIS A 183 13.97 11.17 12.68
N ASN A 184 13.94 12.09 13.66
CA ASN A 184 14.95 13.14 13.87
C ASN A 184 15.81 12.94 15.13
N ALA A 185 15.87 11.72 15.69
CA ALA A 185 16.71 11.39 16.84
C ALA A 185 17.90 10.50 16.45
#